data_AF-A0A542I966-F1
#
_entry.id   AF-A0A542I966-F1
#
_cell.length_a   1.000
_cell.length_b   1.000
_cell.length_c   1.000
_cell.angle_alpha   90.00
_cell.angle_beta   90.00
_cell.angle_gamma   90.00
#
_symmetry.space_group_name_H-M   'P 1'
#
loop_
_entity.id
_entity.type
_entity.pdbx_description
1 polymer ?
#
loop_
_entity_poly.entity_id
_entity_poly.type
_entity_poly.pdbx_seq_one_letter_code
_entity_poly.pdbx_strand_id
1 'polypeptide(L)'
;MSAPDTVKPENPYARTYADFLAQTREHVLVVLHDEDLYRHFRIQAPGTRMWSWDVTTWPGHLATSGDIADGYMFTREPDMIGFFASAGKSEGYYSDGAPSIDFRYWAEKLCGGRSREVKQYDPDLFIQLVREHLEESEGLGTEAQEVHHQQLALLARLHELRGLDGDAQLALFEAHWTAQEHRAATDTVLNHERRNAAAAARAALWSTDGIPDEKFDRLTEEHNWMEIADIEVPRHSPAERRMEIIEDARWHADSESEAHKWLAEHEDTVGSDTWEWDLRDWDIHFLFTCYCVDLAVRLYREHAAAKTQQSAA
;
A
#
# COMPACT_ATOMS: atom_id res chain seq x y z
N MET A 1 -6.27 32.61 14.16
CA MET A 1 -6.21 31.61 13.08
C MET A 1 -6.16 30.27 13.78
N SER A 2 -7.30 29.58 13.88
CA SER A 2 -7.30 28.20 14.38
C SER A 2 -6.44 27.36 13.44
N ALA A 3 -5.56 26.53 13.99
CA ALA A 3 -4.85 25.53 13.20
C ALA A 3 -5.87 24.71 12.40
N PRO A 4 -5.57 24.31 11.15
CA PRO A 4 -6.44 23.37 10.44
C PRO A 4 -6.58 22.13 11.34
N ASP A 5 -7.82 21.67 11.54
CA ASP A 5 -8.08 20.37 12.16
C ASP A 5 -7.34 19.34 11.32
N THR A 6 -6.16 18.93 11.76
CA THR A 6 -5.37 17.91 11.11
C THR A 6 -6.15 16.62 11.23
N VAL A 7 -6.76 16.18 10.12
CA VAL A 7 -7.43 14.89 10.03
C VAL A 7 -6.40 13.84 10.46
N LYS A 8 -6.70 13.14 11.55
CA LYS A 8 -5.81 12.09 12.05
C LYS A 8 -5.69 10.99 10.99
N PRO A 9 -4.48 10.46 10.76
CA PRO A 9 -4.30 9.36 9.82
C PRO A 9 -5.09 8.11 10.24
N GLU A 10 -5.43 7.30 9.25
CA GLU A 10 -5.96 5.96 9.46
C GLU A 10 -4.86 5.03 9.99
N ASN A 11 -5.26 4.08 10.83
CA ASN A 11 -4.36 3.05 11.35
C ASN A 11 -4.19 1.94 10.30
N PRO A 12 -2.97 1.67 9.80
CA PRO A 12 -2.75 0.60 8.82
C PRO A 12 -3.13 -0.79 9.37
N TYR A 13 -3.17 -0.96 10.70
CA TYR A 13 -3.54 -2.20 11.38
C TYR A 13 -4.87 -2.08 12.16
N ALA A 14 -5.81 -1.24 11.67
CA ALA A 14 -7.08 -0.97 12.35
C ALA A 14 -7.86 -2.24 12.70
N ARG A 15 -7.90 -3.23 11.79
CA ARG A 15 -8.57 -4.52 12.03
C ARG A 15 -7.92 -5.30 13.17
N THR A 16 -6.59 -5.45 13.13
CA THR A 16 -5.83 -6.13 14.18
C THR A 16 -6.01 -5.44 15.52
N TYR A 17 -5.99 -4.11 15.56
CA TYR A 17 -6.22 -3.36 16.79
C TYR A 17 -7.65 -3.52 17.32
N ALA A 18 -8.66 -3.48 16.44
CA ALA A 18 -10.06 -3.71 16.82
C ALA A 18 -10.27 -5.13 17.40
N ASP A 19 -9.65 -6.15 16.79
CA ASP A 19 -9.67 -7.52 17.30
C ASP A 19 -8.99 -7.60 18.68
N PHE A 20 -7.81 -6.97 18.85
CA PHE A 20 -7.14 -6.89 20.14
C PHE A 20 -8.05 -6.28 21.23
N LEU A 21 -8.70 -5.15 20.93
CA LEU A 21 -9.62 -4.51 21.86
C LEU A 21 -10.83 -5.40 22.20
N ALA A 22 -11.42 -6.05 21.21
CA ALA A 22 -12.58 -6.92 21.40
C ALA A 22 -12.25 -8.09 22.34
N GLN A 23 -11.08 -8.71 22.16
CA GLN A 23 -10.67 -9.88 22.92
C GLN A 23 -10.13 -9.53 24.31
N THR A 24 -9.53 -8.35 24.48
CA THR A 24 -8.91 -7.93 25.74
C THR A 24 -9.76 -6.99 26.59
N ARG A 25 -10.99 -6.67 26.16
CA ARG A 25 -11.90 -5.71 26.81
C ARG A 25 -12.09 -5.93 28.31
N GLU A 26 -12.16 -7.19 28.75
CA GLU A 26 -12.43 -7.56 30.14
C GLU A 26 -11.15 -7.87 30.93
N HIS A 27 -9.98 -7.67 30.31
CA HIS A 27 -8.71 -8.00 30.95
C HIS A 27 -8.32 -6.97 32.00
N VAL A 28 -7.79 -7.47 33.11
CA VAL A 28 -7.31 -6.66 34.23
C VAL A 28 -5.86 -7.01 34.56
N LEU A 29 -5.14 -6.05 35.13
CA LEU A 29 -3.79 -6.24 35.65
C LEU A 29 -3.83 -7.03 36.97
N VAL A 30 -3.00 -8.07 37.04
CA VAL A 30 -2.67 -8.83 38.23
C VAL A 30 -1.16 -8.72 38.46
N VAL A 31 -0.77 -8.16 39.59
CA VAL A 31 0.65 -8.07 39.99
C VAL A 31 1.03 -9.36 40.71
N LEU A 32 1.93 -10.14 40.10
CA LEU A 32 2.44 -11.39 40.67
C LEU A 32 3.74 -11.17 41.43
N HIS A 33 4.57 -10.25 40.96
CA HIS A 33 5.80 -9.80 41.60
C HIS A 33 6.11 -8.34 41.23
N ASP A 34 6.63 -7.56 42.17
CA ASP A 34 6.94 -6.13 41.98
C ASP A 34 8.02 -5.72 43.00
N GLU A 35 9.28 -5.98 42.64
CA GLU A 35 10.47 -5.63 43.43
C GLU A 35 11.48 -4.87 42.57
N ASP A 36 11.47 -3.54 42.69
CA ASP A 36 12.32 -2.63 41.92
C ASP A 36 12.23 -2.87 40.40
N LEU A 37 13.29 -3.39 39.75
CA LEU A 37 13.31 -3.70 38.32
C LEU A 37 12.84 -5.14 38.00
N TYR A 38 12.73 -6.00 39.02
CA TYR A 38 12.22 -7.36 38.88
C TYR A 38 10.71 -7.36 39.07
N ARG A 39 9.97 -7.47 37.98
CA ARG A 39 8.50 -7.36 37.99
C ARG A 39 7.89 -8.48 37.17
N HIS A 40 6.74 -8.98 37.60
CA HIS A 40 5.93 -9.95 36.88
C HIS A 40 4.47 -9.55 36.96
N PHE A 41 3.92 -9.19 35.81
CA PHE A 41 2.54 -8.80 35.62
C PHE A 41 1.82 -9.81 34.78
N ARG A 42 0.53 -9.95 35.04
CA ARG A 42 -0.37 -10.79 34.28
C ARG A 42 -1.60 -9.98 33.90
N ILE A 43 -1.94 -9.99 32.63
CA ILE A 43 -3.14 -9.33 32.11
C ILE A 43 -4.08 -10.43 31.63
N GLN A 44 -5.26 -10.53 32.23
CA GLN A 44 -6.23 -11.58 31.93
C GLN A 44 -7.66 -11.17 32.28
N ALA A 45 -8.65 -11.73 31.58
CA ALA A 45 -10.03 -11.68 32.03
C ALA A 45 -10.24 -12.55 33.29
N PRO A 46 -11.07 -12.13 34.25
CA PRO A 46 -11.34 -12.91 35.46
C PRO A 46 -11.86 -14.33 35.15
N GLY A 47 -11.25 -15.34 35.76
CA GLY A 47 -11.72 -16.73 35.65
C GLY A 47 -11.30 -17.49 34.39
N THR A 48 -10.51 -16.89 33.50
CA THR A 48 -9.98 -17.56 32.29
C THR A 48 -8.53 -17.15 31.98
N ARG A 49 -7.82 -17.98 31.22
CA ARG A 49 -6.49 -17.68 30.66
C ARG A 49 -6.53 -17.44 29.15
N MET A 50 -7.70 -17.52 28.54
CA MET A 50 -7.87 -17.24 27.11
C MET A 50 -7.53 -15.76 26.84
N TRP A 51 -6.74 -15.51 25.80
CA TRP A 51 -6.19 -14.20 25.43
C TRP A 51 -5.30 -13.54 26.48
N SER A 52 -4.87 -14.26 27.52
CA SER A 52 -4.04 -13.69 28.57
C SER A 52 -2.56 -13.64 28.18
N TRP A 53 -1.82 -12.73 28.79
CA TRP A 53 -0.37 -12.65 28.68
C TRP A 53 0.24 -12.20 30.00
N ASP A 54 1.53 -12.49 30.13
CA ASP A 54 2.36 -12.09 31.22
C ASP A 54 3.50 -11.19 30.69
N VAL A 55 3.89 -10.20 31.48
CA VAL A 55 5.06 -9.35 31.24
C VAL A 55 6.01 -9.50 32.42
N THR A 56 7.23 -9.95 32.14
CA THR A 56 8.29 -10.10 33.14
C THR A 56 9.44 -9.17 32.80
N THR A 57 9.88 -8.36 33.76
CA THR A 57 11.05 -7.47 33.59
C THR A 57 12.15 -7.80 34.59
N TRP A 58 13.38 -7.55 34.17
CA TRP A 58 14.59 -7.51 35.00
C TRP A 58 15.54 -6.48 34.38
N PRO A 59 16.66 -6.10 35.03
CA PRO A 59 17.51 -5.03 34.53
C PRO A 59 17.89 -5.22 33.06
N GLY A 60 17.45 -4.29 32.22
CA GLY A 60 17.74 -4.28 30.79
C GLY A 60 16.72 -5.00 29.91
N HIS A 61 15.81 -5.81 30.45
CA HIS A 61 15.02 -6.77 29.65
C HIS A 61 13.53 -6.78 30.01
N LEU A 62 12.70 -7.00 28.99
CA LEU A 62 11.27 -7.27 29.12
C LEU A 62 10.95 -8.51 28.29
N ALA A 63 10.36 -9.52 28.92
CA ALA A 63 9.88 -10.72 28.27
C ALA A 63 8.35 -10.79 28.34
N THR A 64 7.77 -11.29 27.26
CA THR A 64 6.34 -11.58 27.13
C THR A 64 6.14 -13.09 27.04
N SER A 65 5.08 -13.59 27.67
CA SER A 65 4.66 -14.99 27.57
C SER A 65 3.15 -15.11 27.70
N GLY A 66 2.57 -16.23 27.28
CA GLY A 66 1.14 -16.50 27.46
C GLY A 66 0.47 -16.99 26.20
N ASP A 67 -0.76 -16.53 25.96
CA ASP A 67 -1.58 -16.98 24.82
C ASP A 67 -1.35 -16.11 23.58
N ILE A 68 -1.37 -14.78 23.73
CA ILE A 68 -1.42 -13.84 22.57
C ILE A 68 -0.14 -13.04 22.33
N ALA A 69 0.78 -13.05 23.30
CA ALA A 69 2.07 -12.36 23.23
C ALA A 69 3.17 -13.31 23.72
N ASP A 70 3.24 -14.51 23.13
CA ASP A 70 4.16 -15.53 23.59
C ASP A 70 5.53 -15.43 22.94
N GLY A 71 6.58 -15.37 23.77
CA GLY A 71 7.94 -15.69 23.33
C GLY A 71 8.75 -14.53 22.74
N TYR A 72 8.35 -13.28 22.90
CA TYR A 72 9.22 -12.14 22.58
C TYR A 72 9.93 -11.60 23.82
N MET A 73 11.22 -11.29 23.63
CA MET A 73 12.07 -10.64 24.64
C MET A 73 12.71 -9.42 24.01
N PHE A 74 12.63 -8.29 24.70
CA PHE A 74 13.19 -7.01 24.30
C PHE A 74 14.34 -6.61 25.23
N THR A 75 15.32 -5.88 24.70
CA THR A 75 16.45 -5.35 25.47
C THR A 75 16.79 -3.92 25.06
N ARG A 76 16.93 -3.03 26.04
CA ARG A 76 17.40 -1.66 25.75
C ARG A 76 17.99 -0.90 26.94
N GLU A 77 17.21 -0.68 27.98
CA GLU A 77 17.53 0.16 29.14
C GLU A 77 17.22 -0.56 30.45
N PRO A 78 17.86 -0.18 31.59
CA PRO A 78 17.65 -0.86 32.87
C PRO A 78 16.18 -1.02 33.24
N ASP A 79 15.37 0.04 33.10
CA ASP A 79 13.91 -0.01 33.30
C ASP A 79 13.16 -0.05 31.96
N MET A 80 12.79 -1.26 31.55
CA MET A 80 12.07 -1.46 30.28
C MET A 80 10.60 -1.01 30.33
N ILE A 81 9.96 -0.93 31.51
CA ILE A 81 8.63 -0.33 31.62
C ILE A 81 8.72 1.17 31.36
N GLY A 82 9.74 1.82 31.94
CA GLY A 82 10.05 3.22 31.67
C GLY A 82 10.32 3.47 30.18
N PHE A 83 11.14 2.62 29.55
CA PHE A 83 11.46 2.69 28.13
C PHE A 83 10.19 2.63 27.25
N PHE A 84 9.36 1.58 27.38
CA PHE A 84 8.18 1.40 26.55
C PHE A 84 7.03 2.37 26.84
N ALA A 85 7.09 3.12 27.95
CA ALA A 85 6.11 4.15 28.24
C ALA A 85 6.18 5.34 27.25
N SER A 86 7.36 5.60 26.66
CA SER A 86 7.59 6.76 25.79
C SER A 86 8.34 6.46 24.50
N ALA A 87 9.20 5.44 24.45
CA ALA A 87 10.06 5.20 23.30
C ALA A 87 9.27 4.67 22.10
N GLY A 88 9.47 5.27 20.93
CA GLY A 88 8.72 4.90 19.72
C GLY A 88 7.22 5.13 19.84
N LYS A 89 6.80 6.12 20.65
CA LYS A 89 5.38 6.46 20.83
C LYS A 89 5.08 7.92 20.48
N SER A 90 3.90 8.15 19.89
CA SER A 90 3.27 9.47 19.78
C SER A 90 1.83 9.45 20.30
N GLU A 91 1.40 10.53 20.95
CA GLU A 91 0.05 10.58 21.53
C GLU A 91 -1.02 10.90 20.48
N GLY A 92 -2.11 10.13 20.51
CA GLY A 92 -3.34 10.45 19.78
C GLY A 92 -3.19 10.57 18.27
N TYR A 93 -2.26 9.83 17.66
CA TYR A 93 -1.95 9.90 16.24
C TYR A 93 -3.09 9.37 15.36
N TYR A 94 -3.60 8.16 15.63
CA TYR A 94 -4.63 7.53 14.80
C TYR A 94 -6.06 7.93 15.19
N SER A 95 -6.96 7.89 14.22
CA SER A 95 -8.38 8.23 14.37
C SER A 95 -9.19 7.22 15.20
N ASP A 96 -8.77 5.95 15.22
CA ASP A 96 -9.42 4.84 15.94
C ASP A 96 -8.98 4.72 17.42
N GLY A 97 -8.07 5.59 17.88
CA GLY A 97 -7.53 5.57 19.23
C GLY A 97 -6.42 4.54 19.45
N ALA A 98 -5.93 3.87 18.40
CA ALA A 98 -4.78 2.99 18.50
C ALA A 98 -3.54 3.71 19.04
N PRO A 99 -2.73 3.02 19.88
CA PRO A 99 -1.46 3.57 20.29
C PRO A 99 -0.57 3.74 19.05
N SER A 100 0.04 4.92 18.91
CA SER A 100 1.02 5.15 17.85
C SER A 100 2.32 4.49 18.24
N ILE A 101 2.49 3.21 17.90
CA ILE A 101 3.71 2.46 18.14
C ILE A 101 4.55 2.45 16.86
N ASP A 102 5.81 2.85 16.96
CA ASP A 102 6.80 2.59 15.92
C ASP A 102 7.24 1.12 16.00
N PHE A 103 6.49 0.26 15.29
CA PHE A 103 6.72 -1.18 15.25
C PHE A 103 8.13 -1.53 14.76
N ARG A 104 8.66 -0.77 13.80
CA ARG A 104 10.03 -0.95 13.29
C ARG A 104 11.04 -0.71 14.40
N TYR A 105 10.92 0.41 15.10
CA TYR A 105 11.82 0.76 16.19
C TYR A 105 11.75 -0.24 17.34
N TRP A 106 10.55 -0.73 17.68
CA TRP A 106 10.37 -1.77 18.71
C TRP A 106 10.94 -3.12 18.27
N ALA A 107 10.77 -3.50 17.01
CA ALA A 107 11.33 -4.73 16.45
C ALA A 107 12.86 -4.78 16.55
N GLU A 108 13.54 -3.64 16.36
CA GLU A 108 14.99 -3.54 16.56
C GLU A 108 15.44 -3.87 18.00
N LYS A 109 14.53 -3.82 18.98
CA LYS A 109 14.84 -4.09 20.39
C LYS A 109 14.66 -5.56 20.75
N LEU A 110 14.16 -6.39 19.82
CA LEU A 110 14.06 -7.83 20.03
C LEU A 110 15.44 -8.47 20.20
N CYS A 111 15.56 -9.32 21.22
CA CYS A 111 16.74 -10.14 21.46
C CYS A 111 16.97 -11.16 20.33
N GLY A 112 18.21 -11.59 20.15
CA GLY A 112 18.56 -12.69 19.25
C GLY A 112 18.48 -12.37 17.75
N GLY A 113 18.37 -11.09 17.36
CA GLY A 113 18.32 -10.71 15.94
C GLY A 113 16.98 -11.00 15.26
N ARG A 114 15.92 -11.21 16.05
CA ARG A 114 14.58 -11.61 15.58
C ARG A 114 13.78 -10.50 14.90
N SER A 115 14.36 -9.30 14.73
CA SER A 115 13.69 -8.15 14.11
C SER A 115 13.22 -8.42 12.68
N ARG A 116 13.84 -9.38 11.98
CA ARG A 116 13.43 -9.82 10.63
C ARG A 116 12.38 -10.93 10.64
N GLU A 117 12.30 -11.72 11.71
CA GLU A 117 11.38 -12.86 11.84
C GLU A 117 9.95 -12.43 12.12
N VAL A 118 9.77 -11.19 12.58
CA VAL A 118 8.46 -10.60 12.88
C VAL A 118 7.81 -9.93 11.68
N LYS A 119 8.43 -10.03 10.50
CA LYS A 119 7.77 -9.72 9.24
C LYS A 119 7.56 -11.01 8.46
N GLN A 120 6.39 -11.15 7.87
CA GLN A 120 6.04 -12.28 7.01
C GLN A 120 5.59 -11.75 5.66
N TYR A 121 5.80 -12.58 4.64
CA TYR A 121 5.34 -12.28 3.29
C TYR A 121 3.85 -12.00 3.30
N ASP A 122 3.47 -10.88 2.69
CA ASP A 122 2.09 -10.45 2.57
C ASP A 122 1.72 -10.37 1.07
N PRO A 123 0.85 -11.27 0.59
CA PRO A 123 0.45 -11.28 -0.82
C PRO A 123 -0.33 -10.02 -1.21
N ASP A 124 -1.09 -9.42 -0.29
CA ASP A 124 -1.85 -8.21 -0.56
C ASP A 124 -0.90 -7.01 -0.68
N LEU A 125 0.14 -6.95 0.15
CA LEU A 125 1.19 -5.94 0.05
C LEU A 125 1.94 -6.03 -1.29
N PHE A 126 2.27 -7.25 -1.75
CA PHE A 126 2.88 -7.44 -3.07
C PHE A 126 2.01 -6.83 -4.18
N ILE A 127 0.71 -7.15 -4.19
CA ILE A 127 -0.21 -6.63 -5.20
C ILE A 127 -0.43 -5.11 -5.06
N GLN A 128 -0.42 -4.60 -3.83
CA GLN A 128 -0.47 -3.17 -3.58
C GLN A 128 0.74 -2.45 -4.20
N LEU A 129 1.96 -2.93 -3.96
CA LEU A 129 3.17 -2.32 -4.49
C LEU A 129 3.22 -2.37 -6.02
N VAL A 130 2.80 -3.49 -6.63
CA VAL A 130 2.66 -3.59 -8.10
C VAL A 130 1.68 -2.54 -8.63
N ARG A 131 0.52 -2.39 -7.98
CA ARG A 131 -0.48 -1.38 -8.37
C ARG A 131 0.08 0.03 -8.28
N GLU A 132 0.63 0.40 -7.13
CA GLU A 132 1.17 1.74 -6.86
C GLU A 132 2.24 2.10 -7.88
N HIS A 133 3.17 1.18 -8.16
CA HIS A 133 4.22 1.40 -9.15
C HIS A 133 3.66 1.59 -10.56
N LEU A 134 2.69 0.76 -10.98
CA LEU A 134 2.07 0.90 -12.29
C LEU A 134 1.27 2.19 -12.43
N GLU A 135 0.64 2.67 -11.35
CA GLU A 135 -0.12 3.94 -11.31
C GLU A 135 0.78 5.17 -11.45
N GLU A 136 2.06 5.06 -11.12
CA GLU A 136 3.10 6.10 -11.27
C GLU A 136 3.85 6.01 -12.60
N SER A 137 3.71 4.91 -13.35
CA SER A 137 4.45 4.72 -14.61
C SER A 137 4.00 5.66 -15.75
N GLU A 138 4.92 6.05 -16.63
CA GLU A 138 4.62 6.98 -17.73
C GLU A 138 3.57 6.44 -18.73
N GLY A 139 3.60 5.14 -19.03
CA GLY A 139 2.75 4.53 -20.07
C GLY A 139 1.47 3.90 -19.54
N LEU A 140 1.50 3.44 -18.29
CA LEU A 140 0.37 2.76 -17.68
C LEU A 140 -0.22 3.56 -16.52
N GLY A 141 0.34 4.71 -16.13
CA GLY A 141 -0.08 5.43 -14.94
C GLY A 141 -1.42 6.14 -15.02
N THR A 142 -1.75 6.84 -13.94
CA THR A 142 -2.97 7.65 -13.84
C THR A 142 -2.97 8.82 -14.82
N GLU A 143 -1.81 9.45 -15.03
CA GLU A 143 -1.66 10.52 -16.04
C GLU A 143 -1.84 10.00 -17.46
N ALA A 144 -1.26 8.84 -17.79
CA ALA A 144 -1.48 8.19 -19.08
C ALA A 144 -2.95 7.88 -19.34
N GLN A 145 -3.68 7.43 -18.31
CA GLN A 145 -5.12 7.20 -18.41
C GLN A 145 -5.90 8.48 -18.73
N GLU A 146 -5.54 9.59 -18.08
CA GLU A 146 -6.17 10.89 -18.33
C GLU A 146 -5.88 11.38 -19.75
N VAL A 147 -4.63 11.26 -20.22
CA VAL A 147 -4.28 11.55 -21.62
C VAL A 147 -5.10 10.70 -22.58
N HIS A 148 -5.25 9.41 -22.31
CA HIS A 148 -6.06 8.51 -23.14
C HIS A 148 -7.53 8.96 -23.21
N HIS A 149 -8.13 9.35 -22.08
CA HIS A 149 -9.49 9.92 -22.07
C HIS A 149 -9.59 11.21 -22.90
N GLN A 150 -8.61 12.10 -22.75
CA GLN A 150 -8.57 13.36 -23.52
C GLN A 150 -8.43 13.11 -25.02
N GLN A 151 -7.61 12.13 -25.43
CA GLN A 151 -7.48 11.71 -26.82
C GLN A 151 -8.81 11.19 -27.38
N LEU A 152 -9.51 10.32 -26.65
CA LEU A 152 -10.80 9.80 -27.09
C LEU A 152 -11.85 10.91 -27.23
N ALA A 153 -11.90 11.84 -26.26
CA ALA A 153 -12.79 12.99 -26.32
C ALA A 153 -12.47 13.91 -27.50
N LEU A 154 -11.18 14.18 -27.74
CA LEU A 154 -10.72 14.98 -28.87
C LEU A 154 -11.06 14.32 -30.21
N LEU A 155 -10.81 13.02 -30.36
CA LEU A 155 -11.12 12.27 -31.58
C LEU A 155 -12.62 12.20 -31.84
N ALA A 156 -13.43 11.97 -30.82
CA ALA A 156 -14.89 12.01 -30.94
C ALA A 156 -15.37 13.37 -31.46
N ARG A 157 -14.84 14.47 -30.90
CA ARG A 157 -15.18 15.83 -31.34
C ARG A 157 -14.67 16.13 -32.75
N LEU A 158 -13.44 15.72 -33.07
CA LEU A 158 -12.85 15.85 -34.39
C LEU A 158 -13.72 15.16 -35.45
N HIS A 159 -14.15 13.93 -35.19
CA HIS A 159 -14.96 13.15 -36.12
C HIS A 159 -16.39 13.70 -36.27
N GLU A 160 -16.97 14.23 -35.19
CA GLU A 160 -18.24 14.97 -35.26
C GLU A 160 -18.12 16.20 -36.17
N LEU A 161 -17.03 16.97 -36.05
CA LEU A 161 -16.77 18.14 -36.90
C LEU A 161 -16.58 17.78 -38.38
N ARG A 162 -16.08 16.56 -38.66
CA ARG A 162 -15.97 15.98 -40.02
C ARG A 162 -17.29 15.44 -40.55
N GLY A 163 -18.34 15.38 -39.72
CA GLY A 163 -19.64 14.84 -40.10
C GLY A 163 -19.67 13.32 -40.25
N LEU A 164 -18.78 12.60 -39.55
CA LEU A 164 -18.74 11.13 -39.57
C LEU A 164 -19.83 10.55 -38.66
N ASP A 165 -20.52 9.51 -39.14
CA ASP A 165 -21.41 8.71 -38.31
C ASP A 165 -20.64 7.72 -37.42
N GLY A 166 -21.33 7.07 -36.48
CA GLY A 166 -20.69 6.17 -35.52
C GLY A 166 -19.98 4.97 -36.16
N ASP A 167 -20.51 4.44 -37.26
CA ASP A 167 -19.92 3.31 -37.97
C ASP A 167 -18.60 3.73 -38.66
N ALA A 168 -18.58 4.90 -39.29
CA ALA A 168 -17.36 5.45 -39.89
C ALA A 168 -16.30 5.79 -38.84
N GLN A 169 -16.69 6.31 -37.67
CA GLN A 169 -15.79 6.56 -36.55
C GLN A 169 -15.14 5.26 -36.06
N LEU A 170 -15.96 4.23 -35.80
CA LEU A 170 -15.48 2.92 -35.35
C LEU A 170 -14.55 2.28 -36.38
N ALA A 171 -14.86 2.40 -37.67
CA ALA A 171 -14.01 1.87 -38.74
C ALA A 171 -12.61 2.52 -38.77
N LEU A 172 -12.49 3.81 -38.43
CA LEU A 172 -11.18 4.48 -38.33
C LEU A 172 -10.36 3.94 -37.16
N PHE A 173 -11.00 3.73 -35.99
CA PHE A 173 -10.34 3.13 -34.83
C PHE A 173 -9.90 1.69 -35.10
N GLU A 174 -10.78 0.85 -35.64
CA GLU A 174 -10.44 -0.55 -35.97
C GLU A 174 -9.33 -0.64 -37.02
N ALA A 175 -9.34 0.23 -38.03
CA ALA A 175 -8.25 0.30 -39.01
C ALA A 175 -6.93 0.73 -38.36
N HIS A 176 -6.96 1.70 -37.44
CA HIS A 176 -5.78 2.12 -36.68
C HIS A 176 -5.20 0.98 -35.84
N TRP A 177 -6.03 0.32 -35.01
CA TRP A 177 -5.59 -0.76 -34.14
C TRP A 177 -5.09 -1.98 -34.91
N THR A 178 -5.83 -2.41 -35.95
CA THR A 178 -5.41 -3.53 -36.81
C THR A 178 -4.04 -3.26 -37.46
N ALA A 179 -3.81 -2.02 -37.93
CA ALA A 179 -2.54 -1.67 -38.55
C ALA A 179 -1.38 -1.63 -37.52
N GLN A 180 -1.64 -1.21 -36.28
CA GLN A 180 -0.65 -1.24 -35.20
C GLN A 180 -0.31 -2.65 -34.75
N GLU A 181 -1.29 -3.54 -34.60
CA GLU A 181 -1.06 -4.95 -34.27
C GLU A 181 -0.20 -5.65 -35.33
N HIS A 182 -0.49 -5.41 -36.61
CA HIS A 182 0.34 -5.93 -37.70
C HIS A 182 1.77 -5.38 -37.70
N ARG A 183 1.97 -4.12 -37.27
CA ARG A 183 3.30 -3.52 -37.13
C ARG A 183 4.11 -4.15 -36.00
N ALA A 184 3.46 -4.51 -34.88
CA ALA A 184 4.11 -5.14 -33.73
C ALA A 184 4.62 -6.57 -34.04
N ALA A 185 4.06 -7.24 -35.04
CA ALA A 185 4.49 -8.59 -35.44
C ALA A 185 5.93 -8.63 -36.00
N THR A 186 6.77 -9.49 -35.44
CA THR A 186 8.25 -9.58 -35.58
C THR A 186 8.81 -10.02 -36.93
N ASP A 187 7.99 -10.16 -37.97
CA ASP A 187 8.46 -10.63 -39.29
C ASP A 187 9.12 -9.51 -40.12
N THR A 188 10.33 -9.76 -40.63
CA THR A 188 11.25 -8.73 -41.16
C THR A 188 11.03 -8.37 -42.63
N VAL A 189 10.38 -9.25 -43.40
CA VAL A 189 10.27 -9.10 -44.87
C VAL A 189 9.32 -7.97 -45.29
N LEU A 190 8.32 -7.63 -44.46
CA LEU A 190 7.25 -6.66 -44.78
C LEU A 190 7.26 -5.41 -43.87
N ASN A 191 8.37 -5.15 -43.17
CA ASN A 191 8.43 -4.13 -42.12
C ASN A 191 8.13 -2.70 -42.62
N HIS A 192 8.58 -2.35 -43.84
CA HIS A 192 8.32 -1.02 -44.41
C HIS A 192 6.84 -0.82 -44.77
N GLU A 193 6.22 -1.80 -45.43
CA GLU A 193 4.80 -1.74 -45.81
C GLU A 193 3.90 -1.65 -44.57
N ARG A 194 4.18 -2.43 -43.54
CA ARG A 194 3.43 -2.41 -42.26
C ARG A 194 3.54 -1.06 -41.56
N ARG A 195 4.75 -0.46 -41.52
CA ARG A 195 4.95 0.89 -40.96
C ARG A 195 4.17 1.94 -41.74
N ASN A 196 4.18 1.86 -43.07
CA ASN A 196 3.44 2.80 -43.92
C ASN A 196 1.92 2.65 -43.71
N ALA A 197 1.42 1.43 -43.59
CA ALA A 197 0.00 1.16 -43.31
C ALA A 197 -0.43 1.72 -41.95
N ALA A 198 0.38 1.49 -40.89
CA ALA A 198 0.11 2.04 -39.56
C ALA A 198 0.13 3.59 -39.57
N ALA A 199 1.09 4.20 -40.25
CA ALA A 199 1.14 5.66 -40.41
C ALA A 199 -0.06 6.21 -41.18
N ALA A 200 -0.49 5.54 -42.25
CA ALA A 200 -1.67 5.95 -43.03
C ALA A 200 -2.96 5.83 -42.21
N ALA A 201 -3.13 4.75 -41.45
CA ALA A 201 -4.29 4.57 -40.57
C ALA A 201 -4.32 5.62 -39.45
N ARG A 202 -3.16 5.93 -38.84
CA ARG A 202 -3.04 7.04 -37.87
C ARG A 202 -3.40 8.39 -38.48
N ALA A 203 -2.88 8.70 -39.67
CA ALA A 203 -3.20 9.94 -40.38
C ALA A 203 -4.70 10.05 -40.71
N ALA A 204 -5.36 8.94 -41.06
CA ALA A 204 -6.81 8.93 -41.32
C ALA A 204 -7.64 9.16 -40.04
N LEU A 205 -7.20 8.59 -38.91
CA LEU A 205 -7.81 8.77 -37.59
C LEU A 205 -7.76 10.25 -37.17
N TRP A 206 -6.60 10.89 -37.36
CA TRP A 206 -6.32 12.28 -36.97
C TRP A 206 -6.57 13.33 -38.07
N SER A 207 -7.12 12.94 -39.22
CA SER A 207 -7.36 13.88 -40.33
C SER A 207 -8.27 15.02 -39.91
N THR A 208 -7.89 16.25 -40.29
CA THR A 208 -8.65 17.48 -40.09
C THR A 208 -9.37 17.92 -41.37
N ASP A 209 -9.35 17.10 -42.42
CA ASP A 209 -9.93 17.44 -43.72
C ASP A 209 -11.44 17.69 -43.62
N GLY A 210 -11.88 18.80 -44.21
CA GLY A 210 -13.29 19.20 -44.20
C GLY A 210 -13.73 19.98 -42.97
N ILE A 211 -12.82 20.26 -42.02
CA ILE A 211 -13.12 21.10 -40.85
C ILE A 211 -12.80 22.57 -41.17
N PRO A 212 -13.73 23.51 -40.97
CA PRO A 212 -13.44 24.94 -41.09
C PRO A 212 -12.44 25.43 -40.04
N ASP A 213 -11.50 26.29 -40.43
CA ASP A 213 -10.43 26.83 -39.56
C ASP A 213 -10.95 27.33 -38.20
N GLU A 214 -12.04 28.11 -38.17
CA GLU A 214 -12.63 28.64 -36.93
C GLU A 214 -13.10 27.54 -35.95
N LYS A 215 -13.52 26.38 -36.47
CA LYS A 215 -13.89 25.24 -35.62
C LYS A 215 -12.66 24.47 -35.17
N PHE A 216 -11.63 24.39 -36.01
CA PHE A 216 -10.37 23.74 -35.69
C PHE A 216 -9.57 24.53 -34.64
N ASP A 217 -9.54 25.85 -34.73
CA ASP A 217 -8.90 26.73 -33.74
C ASP A 217 -9.52 26.54 -32.36
N ARG A 218 -10.86 26.51 -32.28
CA ARG A 218 -11.58 26.22 -31.04
C ARG A 218 -11.28 24.83 -30.50
N LEU A 219 -11.27 23.82 -31.37
CA LEU A 219 -10.91 22.45 -31.00
C LEU A 219 -9.50 22.39 -30.39
N THR A 220 -8.56 23.13 -30.97
CA THR A 220 -7.16 23.20 -30.53
C THR A 220 -7.04 23.77 -29.12
N GLU A 221 -7.76 24.85 -28.84
CA GLU A 221 -7.78 25.49 -27.53
C GLU A 221 -8.52 24.65 -26.47
N GLU A 222 -9.67 24.06 -26.81
CA GLU A 222 -10.52 23.32 -25.87
C GLU A 222 -9.94 21.97 -25.46
N HIS A 223 -9.14 21.32 -26.32
CA HIS A 223 -8.69 19.94 -26.15
C HIS A 223 -7.18 19.76 -26.17
N ASN A 224 -6.40 20.84 -25.99
CA ASN A 224 -4.93 20.77 -25.90
C ASN A 224 -4.28 20.01 -27.08
N TRP A 225 -4.76 20.27 -28.30
CA TRP A 225 -4.39 19.52 -29.52
C TRP A 225 -2.88 19.38 -29.70
N MET A 226 -2.11 20.43 -29.38
CA MET A 226 -0.67 20.46 -29.57
C MET A 226 0.09 19.42 -28.75
N GLU A 227 -0.47 18.97 -27.63
CA GLU A 227 0.18 18.01 -26.74
C GLU A 227 -0.29 16.56 -26.99
N ILE A 228 -1.55 16.37 -27.43
CA ILE A 228 -2.16 15.03 -27.47
C ILE A 228 -2.48 14.51 -28.87
N ALA A 229 -2.49 15.37 -29.90
CA ALA A 229 -2.85 14.98 -31.26
C ALA A 229 -1.73 14.21 -31.98
N ASP A 230 -2.12 13.34 -32.90
CA ASP A 230 -1.23 12.49 -33.71
C ASP A 230 -0.30 11.57 -32.87
N ILE A 231 -0.61 11.40 -31.58
CA ILE A 231 -0.01 10.36 -30.74
C ILE A 231 -0.77 9.06 -30.98
N GLU A 232 -0.10 7.93 -30.70
CA GLU A 232 -0.73 6.62 -30.74
C GLU A 232 -1.91 6.54 -29.76
N VAL A 233 -3.01 5.92 -30.18
CA VAL A 233 -4.20 5.71 -29.35
C VAL A 233 -4.39 4.21 -29.13
N PRO A 234 -3.94 3.68 -27.97
CA PRO A 234 -4.05 2.25 -27.66
C PRO A 234 -5.50 1.75 -27.73
N ARG A 235 -5.67 0.46 -28.06
CA ARG A 235 -6.99 -0.20 -28.06
C ARG A 235 -7.51 -0.41 -26.64
N HIS A 236 -6.63 -0.87 -25.75
CA HIS A 236 -6.91 -0.98 -24.32
C HIS A 236 -6.39 0.26 -23.63
N SER A 237 -7.20 0.84 -22.77
CA SER A 237 -6.78 1.96 -21.95
C SER A 237 -5.64 1.57 -21.00
N PRO A 238 -4.79 2.53 -20.60
CA PRO A 238 -3.76 2.29 -19.58
C PRO A 238 -4.29 1.56 -18.33
N ALA A 239 -5.47 1.93 -17.85
CA ALA A 239 -6.11 1.30 -16.69
C ALA A 239 -6.55 -0.15 -16.92
N GLU A 240 -7.10 -0.47 -18.10
CA GLU A 240 -7.41 -1.87 -18.46
C GLU A 240 -6.13 -2.69 -18.50
N ARG A 241 -5.07 -2.17 -19.11
CA ARG A 241 -3.79 -2.87 -19.19
C ARG A 241 -3.13 -3.04 -17.82
N ARG A 242 -3.19 -2.03 -16.94
CA ARG A 242 -2.76 -2.16 -15.53
C ARG A 242 -3.52 -3.29 -14.85
N MET A 243 -4.84 -3.36 -15.02
CA MET A 243 -5.65 -4.39 -14.38
C MET A 243 -5.26 -5.79 -14.85
N GLU A 244 -5.02 -5.98 -16.15
CA GLU A 244 -4.54 -7.25 -16.69
C GLU A 244 -3.21 -7.69 -16.06
N ILE A 245 -2.26 -6.75 -15.90
CA ILE A 245 -0.96 -7.03 -15.26
C ILE A 245 -1.14 -7.36 -13.77
N ILE A 246 -2.00 -6.62 -13.07
CA ILE A 246 -2.28 -6.86 -11.65
C ILE A 246 -2.93 -8.23 -11.44
N GLU A 247 -3.89 -8.60 -12.29
CA GLU A 247 -4.53 -9.91 -12.22
C GLU A 247 -3.57 -11.05 -12.56
N ASP A 248 -2.63 -10.83 -13.48
CA ASP A 248 -1.54 -11.78 -13.73
C ASP A 248 -0.64 -11.93 -12.49
N ALA A 249 -0.21 -10.82 -11.88
CA ALA A 249 0.58 -10.82 -10.65
C ALA A 249 -0.11 -11.60 -9.50
N ARG A 250 -1.45 -11.50 -9.39
CA ARG A 250 -2.22 -12.24 -8.37
C ARG A 250 -2.06 -13.75 -8.46
N TRP A 251 -1.91 -14.31 -9.66
CA TRP A 251 -1.67 -15.75 -9.85
C TRP A 251 -0.31 -16.21 -9.32
N HIS A 252 0.61 -15.28 -9.07
CA HIS A 252 1.96 -15.52 -8.55
C HIS A 252 2.13 -15.08 -7.09
N ALA A 253 1.06 -14.63 -6.44
CA ALA A 253 1.11 -14.10 -5.09
C ALA A 253 1.20 -15.17 -3.99
N ASP A 254 1.21 -16.47 -4.30
CA ASP A 254 1.19 -17.56 -3.31
C ASP A 254 2.42 -17.59 -2.37
N SER A 255 3.56 -17.05 -2.80
CA SER A 255 4.77 -16.98 -1.97
C SER A 255 5.70 -15.86 -2.39
N GLU A 256 6.54 -15.40 -1.45
CA GLU A 256 7.59 -14.39 -1.69
C GLU A 256 8.50 -14.78 -2.87
N SER A 257 8.81 -16.07 -3.02
CA SER A 257 9.66 -16.56 -4.11
C SER A 257 8.98 -16.47 -5.47
N GLU A 258 7.69 -16.80 -5.57
CA GLU A 258 6.94 -16.70 -6.83
C GLU A 258 6.69 -15.23 -7.19
N ALA A 259 6.39 -14.38 -6.19
CA ALA A 259 6.25 -12.95 -6.39
C ALA A 259 7.53 -12.30 -6.94
N HIS A 260 8.70 -12.56 -6.33
CA HIS A 260 9.97 -12.04 -6.84
C HIS A 260 10.35 -12.60 -8.21
N LYS A 261 10.01 -13.87 -8.49
CA LYS A 261 10.22 -14.45 -9.82
C LYS A 261 9.37 -13.73 -10.86
N TRP A 262 8.09 -13.49 -10.56
CA TRP A 262 7.19 -12.75 -11.43
C TRP A 262 7.69 -11.31 -11.68
N LEU A 263 8.13 -10.61 -10.63
CA LEU A 263 8.70 -9.26 -10.73
C LEU A 263 9.92 -9.24 -11.66
N ALA A 264 10.84 -10.20 -11.52
CA ALA A 264 12.02 -10.31 -12.37
C ALA A 264 11.69 -10.62 -13.84
N GLU A 265 10.66 -11.43 -14.08
CA GLU A 265 10.19 -11.74 -15.45
C GLU A 265 9.45 -10.56 -16.12
N HIS A 266 8.99 -9.59 -15.32
CA HIS A 266 8.23 -8.42 -15.77
C HIS A 266 8.96 -7.08 -15.58
N GLU A 267 10.29 -7.10 -15.44
CA GLU A 267 11.15 -5.93 -15.21
C GLU A 267 10.86 -4.77 -16.19
N ASP A 268 10.61 -5.07 -17.47
CA ASP A 268 10.29 -4.07 -18.50
C ASP A 268 8.95 -3.32 -18.24
N THR A 269 8.08 -3.89 -17.41
CA THR A 269 6.73 -3.38 -17.12
C THR A 269 6.63 -2.76 -15.73
N VAL A 270 7.24 -3.41 -14.72
CA VAL A 270 7.15 -2.99 -13.31
C VAL A 270 8.44 -2.39 -12.76
N GLY A 271 9.45 -2.17 -13.61
CA GLY A 271 10.70 -1.52 -13.23
C GLY A 271 11.79 -2.48 -12.74
N SER A 272 13.04 -2.01 -12.88
CA SER A 272 14.26 -2.74 -12.51
C SER A 272 14.64 -2.66 -11.04
N ASP A 273 13.96 -1.85 -10.25
CA ASP A 273 14.20 -1.62 -8.82
C ASP A 273 13.30 -2.48 -7.91
N THR A 274 12.46 -3.34 -8.49
CA THR A 274 11.54 -4.25 -7.77
C THR A 274 12.24 -5.23 -6.82
N TRP A 275 13.53 -5.48 -7.00
CA TRP A 275 14.34 -6.26 -6.05
C TRP A 275 14.57 -5.55 -4.71
N GLU A 276 14.37 -4.23 -4.64
CA GLU A 276 14.45 -3.44 -3.39
C GLU A 276 13.16 -3.51 -2.56
N TRP A 277 12.06 -4.03 -3.13
CA TRP A 277 10.77 -4.05 -2.46
C TRP A 277 10.75 -5.07 -1.30
N ASP A 278 10.38 -4.61 -0.10
CA ASP A 278 10.14 -5.48 1.05
C ASP A 278 8.69 -5.97 1.02
N LEU A 279 8.47 -7.14 0.44
CA LEU A 279 7.13 -7.76 0.27
C LEU A 279 6.55 -8.34 1.56
N ARG A 280 7.06 -7.92 2.71
CA ARG A 280 6.71 -8.46 4.02
C ARG A 280 6.15 -7.38 4.91
N ASP A 281 5.06 -7.68 5.59
CA ASP A 281 4.49 -6.81 6.62
C ASP A 281 4.62 -7.45 8.01
N TRP A 282 4.32 -6.69 9.06
CA TRP A 282 4.37 -7.18 10.44
C TRP A 282 3.40 -8.34 10.65
N ASP A 283 3.94 -9.42 11.19
CA ASP A 283 3.15 -10.56 11.62
C ASP A 283 2.16 -10.16 12.73
N ILE A 284 0.98 -10.77 12.71
CA ILE A 284 -0.10 -10.48 13.65
C ILE A 284 0.28 -10.73 15.11
N HIS A 285 1.11 -11.73 15.40
CA HIS A 285 1.57 -12.00 16.76
C HIS A 285 2.54 -10.93 17.25
N PHE A 286 3.37 -10.37 16.37
CA PHE A 286 4.21 -9.23 16.73
C PHE A 286 3.38 -7.98 17.00
N LEU A 287 2.39 -7.68 16.15
CA LEU A 287 1.46 -6.56 16.37
C LEU A 287 0.73 -6.69 17.71
N PHE A 288 0.16 -7.87 18.00
CA PHE A 288 -0.46 -8.15 19.30
C PHE A 288 0.52 -8.02 20.46
N THR A 289 1.75 -8.49 20.31
CA THR A 289 2.78 -8.33 21.35
C THR A 289 3.05 -6.85 21.65
N CYS A 290 3.18 -6.01 20.64
CA CYS A 290 3.34 -4.58 20.81
C CYS A 290 2.15 -3.95 21.56
N TYR A 291 0.91 -4.30 21.19
CA TYR A 291 -0.28 -3.83 21.91
C TYR A 291 -0.36 -4.35 23.35
N CYS A 292 0.06 -5.61 23.58
CA CYS A 292 0.15 -6.23 24.91
C CYS A 292 1.15 -5.53 25.81
N VAL A 293 2.34 -5.21 25.29
CA VAL A 293 3.38 -4.46 26.01
C VAL A 293 2.89 -3.05 26.32
N ASP A 294 2.31 -2.35 25.34
CA ASP A 294 1.75 -1.02 25.53
C ASP A 294 0.68 -1.00 26.64
N LEU A 295 -0.30 -1.91 26.57
CA LEU A 295 -1.38 -2.00 27.54
C LEU A 295 -0.86 -2.37 28.92
N ALA A 296 0.06 -3.33 29.03
CA ALA A 296 0.65 -3.74 30.30
C ALA A 296 1.41 -2.58 30.96
N VAL A 297 2.21 -1.83 30.19
CA VAL A 297 2.95 -0.66 30.67
C VAL A 297 2.00 0.42 31.17
N ARG A 298 0.92 0.71 30.42
CA ARG A 298 -0.10 1.68 30.84
C ARG A 298 -0.78 1.27 32.15
N LEU A 299 -1.30 0.04 32.21
CA LEU A 299 -1.98 -0.47 33.40
C LEU A 299 -1.06 -0.50 34.63
N TYR A 300 0.20 -0.91 34.47
CA TYR A 300 1.14 -0.90 35.59
C TYR A 300 1.44 0.52 36.08
N ARG A 301 1.63 1.49 35.17
CA ARG A 301 1.88 2.88 35.56
C ARG A 301 0.68 3.48 36.30
N GLU A 302 -0.53 3.18 35.86
CA GLU A 302 -1.76 3.57 36.57
C GLU A 302 -1.84 2.93 37.97
N HIS A 303 -1.53 1.63 38.07
CA HIS A 303 -1.46 0.92 39.35
C HIS A 303 -0.40 1.52 40.29
N ALA A 304 0.81 1.79 39.79
CA ALA A 304 1.89 2.39 40.55
C ALA A 304 1.52 3.80 41.04
N ALA A 305 0.92 4.63 40.19
CA ALA A 305 0.43 5.95 40.56
C ALA A 305 -0.65 5.89 41.65
N ALA A 306 -1.61 4.97 41.53
CA ALA A 306 -2.65 4.76 42.53
C ALA A 306 -2.08 4.28 43.89
N LYS A 307 -1.09 3.37 43.86
CA LYS A 307 -0.39 2.86 45.06
C LYS A 307 0.38 3.99 45.76
N THR A 308 1.07 4.86 45.02
CA THR A 308 1.75 6.04 45.58
C THR A 308 0.76 7.01 46.23
N GLN A 309 -0.37 7.29 45.58
CA GLN A 309 -1.42 8.16 46.15
C GLN A 309 -2.02 7.58 47.44
N GLN A 310 -2.27 6.28 47.50
CA GLN A 310 -2.75 5.61 48.72
C GLN A 310 -1.72 5.64 49.85
N SER A 311 -0.42 5.54 49.55
CA SER A 311 0.63 5.62 50.57
C SER A 311 0.87 7.05 51.10
N ALA A 312 0.39 8.07 50.38
CA ALA A 312 0.54 9.48 50.72
C ALA A 312 -0.68 10.05 51.47
N ALA A 313 -1.79 9.31 51.53
CA ALA A 313 -3.04 9.67 52.23
C ALA A 313 -3.08 9.07 53.64
#